data_AF-A0A8S1N695-F1
#
_entry.id   AF-A0A8S1N695-F1
#
_cell.length_a   1.000
_cell.length_b   1.000
_cell.length_c   1.000
_cell.angle_alpha   90.00
_cell.angle_beta   90.00
_cell.angle_gamma   90.00
#
_symmetry.space_group_name_H-M   'P 1'
#
loop_
_entity.id
_entity.type
_entity.pdbx_description
1 polymer ?
#
loop_
_entity_poly.entity_id
_entity_poly.type
_entity_poly.pdbx_seq_one_letter_code
_entity_poly.pdbx_strand_id
1 'polypeptide(L)'
;MIGISFQSQQYYDYQDLKSLQDILKIDSIGSNFIYEDEQIIEYQIDRSKCLRLSDLIYLIKEKYFKLYLGQLLTLFNNLLEKVIQLQIEHNINHQYLDDNRIWLIFQDSNQCLNINYTYINYTIAFTGYQCQLYEQGQDLIIPAEQKIQQIIKDILNNFKNNKIYINDSQKDKIIKYIYDPIITECNKQNIQNTLKLLLDIQKQFKFNKEKQTIELDQNIIQLIDTSIIKKGIVQDYWKELIQNIIGESSFIIENVIISQIKHLIINLEHSSYHLIIYDKDVEVVNQLKSFQDKYKSIFEKKAQNIIQQQFENTLNKQMENYKFDIYEEEKKNILNSLLNRILKMKLNKYFQNSPHYFFKTDSNQLLQYQLNLITKLSQPIIIEEVELLIDFKNQMMIDQLI
;
A
#
# COMPACT_ATOMS: atom_id res chain seq x y z
N MET A 1 -0.55 6.09 17.69
CA MET A 1 -0.91 7.24 16.84
C MET A 1 -2.15 7.90 17.37
N ILE A 2 -1.94 8.87 18.26
CA ILE A 2 -3.03 9.60 18.89
C ILE A 2 -3.80 10.37 17.81
N GLY A 3 -5.09 10.05 17.67
CA GLY A 3 -6.02 10.74 16.78
C GLY A 3 -6.21 10.14 15.40
N ILE A 4 -5.30 9.29 14.91
CA ILE A 4 -5.51 8.53 13.67
C ILE A 4 -5.69 7.06 14.02
N SER A 5 -6.91 6.69 14.43
CA SER A 5 -7.24 5.37 14.97
C SER A 5 -8.39 4.72 14.21
N PHE A 6 -8.08 3.78 13.33
CA PHE A 6 -9.05 2.99 12.57
C PHE A 6 -8.41 1.68 12.10
N GLN A 7 -9.21 0.75 11.58
CA GLN A 7 -8.72 -0.50 11.00
C GLN A 7 -8.54 -0.32 9.49
N SER A 8 -7.35 -0.65 8.99
CA SER A 8 -7.04 -0.74 7.56
C SER A 8 -7.16 -2.20 7.11
N GLN A 9 -7.67 -2.42 5.91
CA GLN A 9 -7.73 -3.74 5.28
C GLN A 9 -6.82 -3.78 4.06
N GLN A 10 -6.01 -4.84 3.95
CA GLN A 10 -5.23 -5.10 2.74
C GLN A 10 -5.49 -6.52 2.24
N TYR A 11 -5.62 -6.67 0.93
CA TYR A 11 -5.95 -7.92 0.26
C TYR A 11 -4.84 -8.26 -0.72
N TYR A 12 -4.25 -9.44 -0.59
CA TYR A 12 -3.23 -9.94 -1.51
C TYR A 12 -3.53 -11.38 -1.87
N ASP A 13 -3.16 -11.80 -3.08
CA ASP A 13 -3.13 -13.20 -3.44
C ASP A 13 -1.86 -13.88 -2.93
N TYR A 14 -1.92 -15.21 -2.84
CA TYR A 14 -0.77 -16.07 -2.56
C TYR A 14 -0.80 -17.33 -3.43
N GLN A 15 0.35 -17.96 -3.63
CA GLN A 15 0.43 -19.22 -4.37
C GLN A 15 0.44 -20.44 -3.47
N ASP A 16 1.35 -20.45 -2.50
CA ASP A 16 1.62 -21.61 -1.67
C ASP A 16 1.21 -21.30 -0.23
N LEU A 17 0.14 -21.96 0.22
CA LEU A 17 -0.41 -21.77 1.55
C LEU A 17 0.63 -22.01 2.63
N LYS A 18 1.46 -23.04 2.47
CA LYS A 18 2.48 -23.41 3.45
C LYS A 18 3.54 -22.31 3.57
N SER A 19 4.06 -21.84 2.45
CA SER A 19 5.01 -20.73 2.38
C SER A 19 4.43 -19.48 2.99
N LEU A 20 3.17 -19.13 2.68
CA LEU A 20 2.49 -18.00 3.31
C LEU A 20 2.43 -18.16 4.84
N GLN A 21 1.97 -19.30 5.34
CA GLN A 21 1.89 -19.57 6.78
C GLN A 21 3.26 -19.50 7.47
N ASP A 22 4.31 -20.00 6.83
CA ASP A 22 5.67 -19.91 7.36
C ASP A 22 6.19 -18.47 7.40
N ILE A 23 5.90 -17.68 6.36
CA ILE A 23 6.22 -16.25 6.34
C ILE A 23 5.50 -15.52 7.48
N LEU A 24 4.19 -15.76 7.67
CA LEU A 24 3.40 -15.07 8.71
C LEU A 24 3.86 -15.38 10.14
N LYS A 25 4.56 -16.49 10.38
CA LYS A 25 5.18 -16.77 11.69
C LYS A 25 6.37 -15.87 12.00
N ILE A 26 7.04 -15.38 10.96
CA ILE A 26 8.29 -14.64 11.02
C ILE A 26 8.03 -13.14 10.85
N ASP A 27 7.15 -12.79 9.93
CA ASP A 27 6.86 -11.43 9.54
C ASP A 27 5.36 -11.26 9.26
N SER A 28 4.67 -10.66 10.22
CA SER A 28 3.23 -10.46 10.22
C SER A 28 2.87 -9.16 10.90
N ILE A 29 1.76 -8.58 10.48
CA ILE A 29 1.21 -7.35 11.04
C ILE A 29 -0.30 -7.48 11.18
N GLY A 30 -0.83 -7.03 12.32
CA GLY A 30 -2.27 -7.06 12.57
C GLY A 30 -2.83 -8.47 12.66
N SER A 31 -4.10 -8.62 12.28
CA SER A 31 -4.77 -9.92 12.18
C SER A 31 -4.81 -10.37 10.73
N ASN A 32 -4.62 -11.67 10.49
CA ASN A 32 -4.56 -12.24 9.15
C ASN A 32 -5.70 -13.25 8.95
N PHE A 33 -6.39 -13.18 7.83
CA PHE A 33 -7.42 -14.13 7.42
C PHE A 33 -7.04 -14.74 6.08
N ILE A 34 -7.00 -16.07 6.02
CA ILE A 34 -6.64 -16.81 4.81
C ILE A 34 -7.91 -17.42 4.22
N TYR A 35 -8.18 -17.11 2.97
CA TYR A 35 -9.30 -17.62 2.19
C TYR A 35 -8.76 -18.59 1.14
N GLU A 36 -8.77 -19.88 1.47
CA GLU A 36 -8.15 -20.93 0.65
C GLU A 36 -8.82 -21.07 -0.72
N ASP A 37 -10.15 -21.02 -0.76
CA ASP A 37 -10.94 -21.14 -2.00
C ASP A 37 -10.66 -20.04 -3.01
N GLU A 38 -10.25 -18.85 -2.54
CA GLU A 38 -9.92 -17.70 -3.39
C GLU A 38 -8.41 -17.46 -3.51
N GLN A 39 -7.58 -18.21 -2.76
CA GLN A 39 -6.14 -18.00 -2.60
C GLN A 39 -5.78 -16.56 -2.19
N ILE A 40 -6.53 -16.01 -1.22
CA ILE A 40 -6.37 -14.63 -0.74
C ILE A 40 -5.99 -14.59 0.73
N ILE A 41 -5.11 -13.66 1.08
CA ILE A 41 -4.88 -13.20 2.45
C ILE A 41 -5.46 -11.79 2.64
N GLU A 42 -6.24 -11.61 3.70
CA GLU A 42 -6.66 -10.31 4.21
C GLU A 42 -5.86 -9.98 5.48
N TYR A 43 -5.23 -8.80 5.48
CA TYR A 43 -4.62 -8.19 6.66
C TYR A 43 -5.58 -7.16 7.24
N GLN A 44 -5.87 -7.23 8.54
CA GLN A 44 -6.55 -6.20 9.31
C GLN A 44 -5.55 -5.51 10.25
N ILE A 45 -5.25 -4.26 9.94
CA ILE A 45 -4.13 -3.51 10.50
C ILE A 45 -4.64 -2.32 11.30
N ASP A 46 -4.29 -2.28 12.59
CA ASP A 46 -4.62 -1.18 13.50
C ASP A 46 -3.75 0.04 13.23
N ARG A 47 -4.31 1.04 12.53
CA ARG A 47 -3.60 2.29 12.18
C ARG A 47 -3.24 3.16 13.37
N SER A 48 -3.79 2.88 14.55
CA SER A 48 -3.32 3.53 15.77
C SER A 48 -1.92 3.06 16.17
N LYS A 49 -1.40 1.96 15.63
CA LYS A 49 -0.09 1.39 16.03
C LYS A 49 0.93 1.33 14.92
N CYS A 50 0.59 1.80 13.72
CA CYS A 50 1.50 1.69 12.60
C CYS A 50 1.29 2.76 11.53
N LEU A 51 2.29 2.90 10.68
CA LEU A 51 2.27 3.78 9.52
C LEU A 51 2.86 3.06 8.30
N ARG A 52 2.19 3.14 7.16
CA ARG A 52 2.71 2.64 5.89
C ARG A 52 3.85 3.54 5.41
N LEU A 53 4.92 2.98 4.84
CA LEU A 53 6.08 3.76 4.39
C LEU A 53 5.69 4.81 3.33
N SER A 54 4.79 4.46 2.39
CA SER A 54 4.27 5.42 1.40
C SER A 54 3.56 6.62 2.05
N ASP A 55 2.82 6.40 3.13
CA ASP A 55 2.22 7.49 3.91
C ASP A 55 3.30 8.35 4.56
N LEU A 56 4.30 7.76 5.22
CA LEU A 56 5.40 8.52 5.82
C LEU A 56 6.09 9.41 4.77
N ILE A 57 6.41 8.86 3.60
CA ILE A 57 7.03 9.60 2.49
C ILE A 57 6.14 10.77 2.07
N TYR A 58 4.84 10.54 1.93
CA TYR A 58 3.87 11.58 1.59
C TYR A 58 3.83 12.69 2.65
N LEU A 59 3.70 12.32 3.92
CA LEU A 59 3.65 13.27 5.03
C LEU A 59 4.90 14.15 5.12
N ILE A 60 6.07 13.59 4.84
CA ILE A 60 7.31 14.38 4.83
C ILE A 60 7.34 15.31 3.62
N LYS A 61 6.91 14.85 2.43
CA LYS A 61 6.82 15.70 1.21
C LYS A 61 5.90 16.89 1.42
N GLU A 62 4.76 16.68 2.07
CA GLU A 62 3.79 17.72 2.40
C GLU A 62 4.18 18.55 3.64
N LYS A 63 5.39 18.35 4.19
CA LYS A 63 5.91 19.04 5.38
C LYS A 63 5.07 18.85 6.64
N TYR A 64 4.15 17.89 6.64
CA TYR A 64 3.32 17.53 7.79
C TYR A 64 4.11 16.77 8.84
N PHE A 65 5.05 15.92 8.41
CA PHE A 65 5.91 15.19 9.32
C PHE A 65 7.36 15.64 9.14
N LYS A 66 8.00 16.04 10.24
CA LYS A 66 9.41 16.46 10.24
C LYS A 66 10.26 15.37 10.87
N LEU A 67 11.28 14.97 10.14
CA LEU A 67 12.16 13.87 10.50
C LEU A 67 13.62 14.35 10.40
N TYR A 68 14.41 14.05 11.42
CA TYR A 68 15.84 14.37 11.43
C TYR A 68 16.58 13.51 10.40
N LEU A 69 17.71 14.00 9.89
CA LEU A 69 18.50 13.23 8.94
C LEU A 69 19.04 11.94 9.59
N GLY A 70 19.42 11.97 10.87
CA GLY A 70 19.79 10.75 11.60
C GLY A 70 18.68 9.69 11.64
N GLN A 71 17.42 10.11 11.77
CA GLN A 71 16.26 9.20 11.74
C GLN A 71 16.05 8.62 10.34
N LEU A 72 16.30 9.40 9.28
CA LEU A 72 16.16 8.94 7.91
C LEU A 72 17.19 7.85 7.59
N LEU A 73 18.44 8.07 8.04
CA LEU A 73 19.50 7.08 7.92
C LEU A 73 19.18 5.81 8.71
N THR A 74 18.57 5.97 9.89
CA THR A 74 18.12 4.82 10.69
C THR A 74 17.01 4.05 10.01
N LEU A 75 16.06 4.73 9.35
CA LEU A 75 15.05 4.09 8.52
C LEU A 75 15.67 3.27 7.39
N PHE A 76 16.65 3.81 6.69
CA PHE A 76 17.33 3.08 5.63
C PHE A 76 18.08 1.85 6.16
N ASN A 77 18.78 1.96 7.28
CA ASN A 77 19.40 0.79 7.92
C ASN A 77 18.37 -0.29 8.25
N ASN A 78 17.31 0.07 8.99
CA ASN A 78 16.30 -0.88 9.42
C ASN A 78 15.62 -1.58 8.22
N LEU A 79 15.41 -0.85 7.11
CA LEU A 79 14.86 -1.43 5.88
C LEU A 79 15.79 -2.46 5.25
N LEU A 80 17.09 -2.14 5.13
CA LEU A 80 18.08 -3.06 4.57
C LEU A 80 18.30 -4.27 5.48
N GLU A 81 18.41 -4.05 6.79
CA GLU A 81 18.54 -5.10 7.80
C GLU A 81 17.34 -6.05 7.76
N LYS A 82 16.11 -5.54 7.63
CA LYS A 82 14.91 -6.38 7.52
C LYS A 82 14.96 -7.29 6.28
N VAL A 83 15.37 -6.77 5.13
CA VAL A 83 15.51 -7.58 3.91
C VAL A 83 16.61 -8.63 4.06
N ILE A 84 17.76 -8.25 4.63
CA ILE A 84 18.86 -9.18 4.93
C ILE A 84 18.39 -10.29 5.86
N GLN A 85 17.69 -9.94 6.94
CA GLN A 85 17.17 -10.89 7.93
C GLN A 85 16.24 -11.91 7.26
N LEU A 86 15.24 -11.45 6.51
CA LEU A 86 14.28 -12.34 5.84
C LEU A 86 14.97 -13.25 4.81
N GLN A 87 15.91 -12.71 4.04
CA GLN A 87 16.56 -13.46 2.98
C GLN A 87 17.61 -14.46 3.51
N ILE A 88 18.47 -14.04 4.45
CA ILE A 88 19.58 -14.86 4.94
C ILE A 88 19.12 -15.83 6.03
N GLU A 89 18.31 -15.37 6.99
CA GLU A 89 17.95 -16.18 8.16
C GLU A 89 16.75 -17.09 7.89
N HIS A 90 15.87 -16.69 6.97
CA HIS A 90 14.59 -17.36 6.75
C HIS A 90 14.35 -17.81 5.30
N ASN A 91 15.26 -17.51 4.37
CA ASN A 91 15.12 -17.82 2.94
C ASN A 91 13.80 -17.28 2.34
N ILE A 92 13.33 -16.12 2.85
CA ILE A 92 12.14 -15.43 2.37
C ILE A 92 12.58 -14.28 1.45
N ASN A 93 12.18 -14.33 0.19
CA ASN A 93 12.36 -13.23 -0.76
C ASN A 93 11.01 -12.60 -1.11
N HIS A 94 10.83 -11.33 -0.76
CA HIS A 94 9.61 -10.57 -1.05
C HIS A 94 9.61 -10.10 -2.51
N GLN A 95 8.97 -10.85 -3.41
CA GLN A 95 9.03 -10.65 -4.87
C GLN A 95 8.43 -9.32 -5.34
N TYR A 96 7.46 -8.79 -4.59
CA TYR A 96 6.63 -7.67 -5.00
C TYR A 96 6.74 -6.48 -4.05
N LEU A 97 7.93 -6.25 -3.48
CA LEU A 97 8.11 -5.23 -2.45
C LEU A 97 7.98 -3.82 -3.04
N ASP A 98 7.12 -3.00 -2.44
CA ASP A 98 6.96 -1.57 -2.74
C ASP A 98 6.78 -0.76 -1.44
N ASP A 99 6.70 0.56 -1.54
CA ASP A 99 6.50 1.45 -0.39
C ASP A 99 5.10 1.30 0.26
N ASN A 100 4.12 0.71 -0.42
CA ASN A 100 2.78 0.47 0.12
C ASN A 100 2.68 -0.81 0.95
N ARG A 101 3.64 -1.73 0.77
CA ARG A 101 3.70 -3.03 1.43
C ARG A 101 4.64 -3.06 2.64
N ILE A 102 5.25 -1.92 2.96
CA ILE A 102 6.16 -1.75 4.09
C ILE A 102 5.44 -0.99 5.19
N TRP A 103 5.39 -1.60 6.37
CA TRP A 103 4.73 -1.04 7.54
C TRP A 103 5.73 -0.80 8.67
N LEU A 104 5.65 0.40 9.25
CA LEU A 104 6.36 0.81 10.45
C LEU A 104 5.43 0.60 11.64
N ILE A 105 5.72 -0.39 12.49
CA ILE A 105 4.91 -0.74 13.66
C ILE A 105 5.51 -0.05 14.89
N PHE A 106 4.79 0.90 15.47
CA PHE A 106 5.25 1.67 16.61
C PHE A 106 5.37 0.78 17.86
N GLN A 107 6.51 0.87 18.55
CA GLN A 107 6.73 0.14 19.81
C GLN A 107 6.07 0.83 21.01
N ASP A 108 5.78 2.13 20.91
CA ASP A 108 5.08 2.91 21.93
C ASP A 108 3.74 3.42 21.37
N SER A 109 2.64 3.00 22.00
CA SER A 109 1.27 3.37 21.63
C SER A 109 1.01 4.88 21.69
N ASN A 110 1.79 5.61 22.49
CA ASN A 110 1.66 7.06 22.64
C ASN A 110 2.35 7.86 21.53
N GLN A 111 3.09 7.19 20.63
CA GLN A 111 3.68 7.87 19.47
C GLN A 111 2.58 8.46 18.60
N CYS A 112 2.83 9.68 18.11
CA CYS A 112 1.88 10.44 17.31
C CYS A 112 2.61 11.13 16.18
N LEU A 113 2.05 11.03 14.97
CA LEU A 113 2.49 11.89 13.86
C LEU A 113 2.13 13.31 14.18
N ASN A 114 3.14 14.17 14.17
CA ASN A 114 2.99 15.57 14.44
C ASN A 114 4.04 16.35 13.63
N ILE A 115 3.88 17.67 13.64
CA ILE A 115 4.68 18.60 12.82
C ILE A 115 6.04 18.89 13.45
N ASN A 116 6.27 18.37 14.65
CA ASN A 116 7.51 18.53 15.38
C ASN A 116 8.40 17.32 15.13
N TYR A 117 9.70 17.56 15.19
CA TYR A 117 10.65 16.47 15.13
C TYR A 117 10.44 15.55 16.32
N THR A 118 10.03 14.33 16.04
CA THR A 118 9.70 13.34 17.04
C THR A 118 10.47 12.08 16.73
N TYR A 119 11.10 11.51 17.75
CA TYR A 119 11.64 10.16 17.64
C TYR A 119 10.50 9.13 17.58
N ILE A 120 10.50 8.34 16.51
CA ILE A 120 9.59 7.22 16.32
C ILE A 120 10.41 5.95 16.47
N ASN A 121 10.10 5.18 17.52
CA ASN A 121 10.61 3.84 17.71
C ASN A 121 9.65 2.81 17.09
N TYR A 122 10.13 2.01 16.14
CA TYR A 122 9.31 1.08 15.37
C TYR A 122 10.04 -0.22 15.01
N THR A 123 9.26 -1.26 14.72
CA THR A 123 9.71 -2.42 13.93
C THR A 123 9.17 -2.33 12.50
N ILE A 124 9.69 -3.17 11.60
CA ILE A 124 9.26 -3.22 10.20
C ILE A 124 8.62 -4.57 9.92
N ALA A 125 7.47 -4.54 9.26
CA ALA A 125 6.83 -5.71 8.68
C ALA A 125 6.48 -5.49 7.21
N PHE A 126 6.52 -6.55 6.41
CA PHE A 126 6.11 -6.53 5.01
C PHE A 126 4.76 -7.26 4.81
N THR A 127 4.07 -6.95 3.72
CA THR A 127 2.79 -7.58 3.33
C THR A 127 2.77 -7.92 1.84
N GLY A 128 2.10 -9.02 1.46
CA GLY A 128 1.90 -9.36 0.05
C GLY A 128 3.09 -10.01 -0.64
N TYR A 129 3.87 -10.83 0.07
CA TYR A 129 5.10 -11.47 -0.42
C TYR A 129 5.01 -12.13 -1.80
N GLN A 130 3.84 -12.69 -2.14
CA GLN A 130 3.59 -13.51 -3.33
C GLN A 130 2.39 -13.01 -4.15
N CYS A 131 2.16 -11.70 -4.20
CA CYS A 131 1.06 -11.10 -4.98
C CYS A 131 1.32 -11.20 -6.49
N GLN A 132 0.95 -12.33 -7.08
CA GLN A 132 1.34 -12.73 -8.42
C GLN A 132 0.34 -12.33 -9.49
N LEU A 133 -0.96 -12.42 -9.20
CA LEU A 133 -2.00 -12.32 -10.22
C LEU A 133 -1.95 -10.97 -10.95
N TYR A 134 -1.81 -9.86 -10.23
CA TYR A 134 -1.66 -8.55 -10.86
C TYR A 134 -0.24 -8.36 -11.46
N GLU A 135 0.80 -8.72 -10.72
CA GLU A 135 2.18 -8.24 -10.97
C GLU A 135 3.04 -9.20 -11.81
N GLN A 136 2.62 -10.44 -12.09
CA GLN A 136 3.31 -11.35 -13.03
C GLN A 136 3.23 -10.93 -14.51
N GLY A 137 2.63 -9.77 -14.81
CA GLY A 137 2.21 -9.42 -16.16
C GLY A 137 3.28 -8.91 -17.13
N GLN A 138 4.30 -8.14 -16.71
CA GLN A 138 5.10 -7.37 -17.68
C GLN A 138 6.58 -7.12 -17.33
N ASP A 139 7.09 -7.51 -16.16
CA ASP A 139 8.47 -7.19 -15.74
C ASP A 139 9.23 -8.39 -15.15
N LEU A 140 10.56 -8.35 -15.23
CA LEU A 140 11.45 -9.19 -14.45
C LEU A 140 11.07 -9.10 -12.97
N ILE A 141 10.85 -10.24 -12.30
CA ILE A 141 10.70 -10.28 -10.84
C ILE A 141 11.97 -9.70 -10.22
N ILE A 142 11.86 -8.49 -9.67
CA ILE A 142 12.98 -7.79 -9.06
C ILE A 142 13.12 -8.27 -7.60
N PRO A 143 14.29 -8.77 -7.18
CA PRO A 143 14.51 -9.20 -5.81
C PRO A 143 14.24 -8.09 -4.77
N ALA A 144 13.81 -8.47 -3.57
CA ALA A 144 13.55 -7.53 -2.47
C ALA A 144 14.74 -6.60 -2.18
N GLU A 145 15.97 -7.13 -2.26
CA GLU A 145 17.23 -6.39 -2.13
C GLU A 145 17.33 -5.20 -3.10
N GLN A 146 16.96 -5.41 -4.36
CA GLN A 146 17.03 -4.36 -5.38
C GLN A 146 15.86 -3.38 -5.22
N LYS A 147 14.65 -3.88 -4.89
CA LYS A 147 13.48 -3.04 -4.63
C LYS A 147 13.71 -2.10 -3.44
N ILE A 148 14.29 -2.58 -2.35
CA ILE A 148 14.52 -1.73 -1.17
C ILE A 148 15.57 -0.65 -1.43
N GLN A 149 16.65 -0.97 -2.16
CA GLN A 149 17.64 0.01 -2.60
C GLN A 149 17.03 1.05 -3.54
N GLN A 150 16.12 0.64 -4.43
CA GLN A 150 15.38 1.55 -5.30
C GLN A 150 14.44 2.48 -4.50
N ILE A 151 13.73 1.95 -3.50
CA ILE A 151 12.89 2.76 -2.59
C ILE A 151 13.74 3.81 -1.86
N ILE A 152 14.90 3.42 -1.30
CA ILE A 152 15.82 4.36 -0.62
C ILE A 152 16.28 5.47 -1.58
N LYS A 153 16.69 5.10 -2.79
CA LYS A 153 17.10 6.04 -3.84
C LYS A 153 15.95 7.00 -4.21
N ASP A 154 14.74 6.50 -4.37
CA ASP A 154 13.58 7.33 -4.73
C ASP A 154 13.23 8.31 -3.59
N ILE A 155 13.34 7.87 -2.34
CA ILE A 155 13.21 8.73 -1.18
C ILE A 155 14.27 9.85 -1.24
N LEU A 156 15.55 9.51 -1.40
CA LEU A 156 16.65 10.48 -1.44
C LEU A 156 16.55 11.47 -2.62
N ASN A 157 16.19 10.99 -3.81
CA ASN A 157 15.97 11.84 -4.98
C ASN A 157 14.85 12.85 -4.73
N ASN A 158 13.76 12.42 -4.11
CA ASN A 158 12.67 13.31 -3.72
C ASN A 158 13.15 14.40 -2.72
N PHE A 159 13.94 14.01 -1.71
CA PHE A 159 14.51 14.96 -0.75
C PHE A 159 15.56 15.90 -1.34
N LYS A 160 16.29 15.47 -2.37
CA LYS A 160 17.25 16.30 -3.10
C LYS A 160 16.54 17.41 -3.89
N ASN A 161 15.41 17.07 -4.52
CA ASN A 161 14.62 17.98 -5.34
C ASN A 161 13.77 18.95 -4.52
N ASN A 162 13.34 18.54 -3.33
CA ASN A 162 12.54 19.40 -2.45
C ASN A 162 13.45 20.37 -1.67
N LYS A 163 13.10 21.67 -1.66
CA LYS A 163 13.81 22.72 -0.90
C LYS A 163 13.49 22.64 0.61
N ILE A 164 13.84 21.53 1.26
CA ILE A 164 13.56 21.28 2.68
C ILE A 164 14.67 21.85 3.59
N TYR A 165 15.75 22.40 3.01
CA TYR A 165 16.92 22.88 3.74
C TYR A 165 16.81 24.35 4.15
N ILE A 166 17.35 24.66 5.33
CA ILE A 166 17.39 26.00 5.90
C ILE A 166 18.53 26.85 5.30
N ASN A 167 19.61 26.23 4.81
CA ASN A 167 20.79 26.90 4.25
C ASN A 167 21.40 26.09 3.08
N ASP A 168 21.73 26.78 1.97
CA ASP A 168 22.32 26.20 0.76
C ASP A 168 23.67 25.51 0.99
N SER A 169 24.53 26.06 1.86
CA SER A 169 25.83 25.44 2.17
C SER A 169 25.71 24.09 2.91
N GLN A 170 24.69 23.97 3.78
CA GLN A 170 24.40 22.71 4.46
C GLN A 170 23.75 21.71 3.51
N LYS A 171 22.88 22.19 2.61
CA LYS A 171 22.28 21.38 1.55
C LYS A 171 23.35 20.71 0.68
N ASP A 172 24.33 21.48 0.19
CA ASP A 172 25.39 20.93 -0.66
C ASP A 172 26.22 19.88 0.08
N LYS A 173 26.48 20.11 1.38
CA LYS A 173 27.17 19.14 2.24
C LYS A 173 26.36 17.85 2.39
N ILE A 174 25.05 17.93 2.65
CA ILE A 174 24.17 16.76 2.78
C ILE A 174 24.11 15.99 1.47
N ILE A 175 23.92 16.69 0.34
CA ILE A 175 23.85 16.06 -0.98
C ILE A 175 25.16 15.33 -1.28
N LYS A 176 26.30 16.03 -1.17
CA LYS A 176 27.60 15.50 -1.56
C LYS A 176 28.10 14.35 -0.68
N TYR A 177 27.90 14.44 0.64
CA TYR A 177 28.50 13.51 1.59
C TYR A 177 27.53 12.48 2.16
N ILE A 178 26.22 12.63 1.92
CA ILE A 178 25.22 11.69 2.43
C ILE A 178 24.39 11.14 1.27
N TYR A 179 23.66 11.98 0.53
CA TYR A 179 22.69 11.47 -0.43
C TYR A 179 23.33 10.82 -1.66
N ASP A 180 24.26 11.53 -2.32
CA ASP A 180 24.90 11.03 -3.54
C ASP A 180 25.67 9.74 -3.28
N PRO A 181 26.47 9.59 -2.19
CA PRO A 181 27.10 8.32 -1.86
C PRO A 181 26.10 7.16 -1.71
N ILE A 182 25.00 7.36 -0.97
CA ILE A 182 23.99 6.31 -0.76
C ILE A 182 23.32 5.93 -2.09
N ILE A 183 22.95 6.92 -2.92
CA ILE A 183 22.35 6.69 -4.24
C ILE A 183 23.32 5.91 -5.13
N THR A 184 24.60 6.31 -5.16
CA THR A 184 25.64 5.63 -5.94
C THR A 184 25.80 4.18 -5.50
N GLU A 185 25.79 3.89 -4.19
CA GLU A 185 25.92 2.53 -3.69
C GLU A 185 24.66 1.69 -3.98
N CYS A 186 23.46 2.26 -3.83
CA CYS A 186 22.20 1.61 -4.20
C CYS A 186 22.18 1.20 -5.69
N ASN A 187 22.77 2.01 -6.58
CA ASN A 187 22.87 1.69 -8.01
C ASN A 187 23.81 0.50 -8.30
N LYS A 188 24.70 0.13 -7.37
CA LYS A 188 25.54 -1.07 -7.49
C LYS A 188 24.81 -2.34 -7.08
N GLN A 189 23.59 -2.22 -6.54
CA GLN A 189 22.72 -3.34 -6.18
C GLN A 189 23.39 -4.34 -5.22
N ASN A 190 24.05 -3.83 -4.18
CA ASN A 190 24.64 -4.65 -3.13
C ASN A 190 24.18 -4.13 -1.76
N ILE A 191 23.28 -4.87 -1.14
CA ILE A 191 22.62 -4.48 0.12
C ILE A 191 23.60 -4.38 1.28
N GLN A 192 24.58 -5.29 1.36
CA GLN A 192 25.58 -5.33 2.43
C GLN A 192 26.51 -4.12 2.36
N ASN A 193 26.96 -3.74 1.16
CA ASN A 193 27.79 -2.56 0.97
C ASN A 193 27.00 -1.27 1.25
N THR A 194 25.74 -1.21 0.84
CA THR A 194 24.86 -0.06 1.12
C THR A 194 24.64 0.10 2.62
N LEU A 195 24.37 -0.99 3.34
CA LEU A 195 24.25 -0.98 4.80
C LEU A 195 25.53 -0.51 5.47
N LYS A 196 26.68 -1.05 5.06
CA LYS A 196 28.00 -0.65 5.59
C LYS A 196 28.25 0.85 5.36
N LEU A 197 27.97 1.36 4.17
CA LEU A 197 28.11 2.78 3.85
C LEU A 197 27.23 3.65 4.75
N LEU A 198 25.98 3.27 4.99
CA LEU A 198 25.09 4.03 5.88
C LEU A 198 25.62 4.07 7.31
N LEU A 199 26.14 2.95 7.83
CA LEU A 199 26.78 2.88 9.15
C LEU A 199 28.04 3.77 9.21
N ASP A 200 28.86 3.76 8.17
CA ASP A 200 30.05 4.62 8.07
C ASP A 200 29.66 6.11 8.04
N ILE A 201 28.61 6.48 7.31
CA ILE A 201 28.05 7.84 7.30
C ILE A 201 27.55 8.24 8.69
N GLN A 202 26.75 7.38 9.34
CA GLN A 202 26.26 7.65 10.71
C GLN A 202 27.42 7.88 11.69
N LYS A 203 28.48 7.07 11.61
CA LYS A 203 29.68 7.23 12.42
C LYS A 203 30.42 8.54 12.11
N GLN A 204 30.61 8.85 10.82
CA GLN A 204 31.27 10.08 10.37
C GLN A 204 30.59 11.34 10.92
N PHE A 205 29.25 11.35 10.94
CA PHE A 205 28.45 12.47 11.43
C PHE A 205 28.02 12.33 12.90
N LYS A 206 28.76 11.54 13.70
CA LYS A 206 28.59 11.39 15.15
C LYS A 206 27.14 11.09 15.55
N PHE A 207 26.57 10.04 14.96
CA PHE A 207 25.20 9.63 15.23
C PHE A 207 24.94 9.42 16.73
N ASN A 208 23.93 10.10 17.24
CA ASN A 208 23.40 9.91 18.57
C ASN A 208 22.25 8.90 18.49
N LYS A 209 22.49 7.69 19.01
CA LYS A 209 21.52 6.59 18.98
C LYS A 209 20.24 6.89 19.76
N GLU A 210 20.34 7.58 20.89
CA GLU A 210 19.20 7.88 21.77
C GLU A 210 18.24 8.89 21.14
N LYS A 211 18.78 9.92 20.50
CA LYS A 211 17.99 10.98 19.85
C LYS A 211 17.69 10.67 18.38
N GLN A 212 18.39 9.69 17.81
CA GLN A 212 18.45 9.41 16.38
C GLN A 212 18.80 10.65 15.54
N THR A 213 19.75 11.44 16.01
CA THR A 213 20.22 12.66 15.33
C THR A 213 21.68 12.52 14.94
N ILE A 214 22.10 13.19 13.88
CA ILE A 214 23.51 13.41 13.56
C ILE A 214 23.93 14.86 13.89
N GLU A 215 25.24 15.15 13.87
CA GLU A 215 25.78 16.49 14.17
C GLU A 215 25.12 17.60 13.31
N LEU A 216 24.78 17.29 12.06
CA LEU A 216 24.12 18.24 11.16
C LEU A 216 22.67 18.58 11.58
N ASP A 217 22.00 17.72 12.35
CA ASP A 217 20.63 17.96 12.82
C ASP A 217 20.56 19.02 13.93
N GLN A 218 21.66 19.29 14.64
CA GLN A 218 21.67 20.19 15.80
C GLN A 218 21.26 21.63 15.47
N ASN A 219 21.53 22.09 14.24
CA ASN A 219 21.13 23.41 13.77
C ASN A 219 19.63 23.54 13.49
N ILE A 220 18.92 22.41 13.32
CA ILE A 220 17.47 22.37 13.05
C ILE A 220 16.66 22.50 14.35
N ILE A 221 17.21 22.01 15.47
CA ILE A 221 16.54 21.94 16.78
C ILE A 221 16.25 23.33 17.36
N GLN A 222 17.06 24.34 17.05
CA GLN A 222 16.96 25.68 17.64
C GLN A 222 15.76 26.53 17.18
N LEU A 223 14.97 26.07 16.19
CA LEU A 223 13.86 26.83 15.60
C LEU A 223 12.45 26.43 16.10
N ILE A 224 12.33 25.53 17.10
CA ILE A 224 11.12 24.71 17.29
C ILE A 224 10.38 24.96 18.63
N ASP A 225 10.60 26.11 19.28
CA ASP A 225 10.02 26.35 20.61
C ASP A 225 8.56 26.88 20.63
N THR A 226 7.96 27.16 19.45
CA THR A 226 6.55 27.62 19.34
C THR A 226 5.54 26.50 19.09
N SER A 227 5.95 25.24 19.23
CA SER A 227 5.34 24.11 18.53
C SER A 227 4.51 23.13 19.38
N ILE A 228 4.54 23.28 20.71
CA ILE A 228 3.83 22.39 21.65
C ILE A 228 2.30 22.64 21.60
N ILE A 229 1.86 23.89 21.43
CA ILE A 229 0.43 24.25 21.35
C ILE A 229 -0.24 23.64 20.10
N LYS A 230 0.50 23.47 19.00
CA LYS A 230 -0.03 22.90 17.74
C LYS A 230 -0.30 21.40 17.81
N LYS A 231 0.34 20.67 18.75
CA LYS A 231 0.24 19.20 18.82
C LYS A 231 -1.14 18.73 19.28
N GLY A 232 -1.68 19.31 20.36
CA GLY A 232 -3.00 18.92 20.89
C GLY A 232 -4.12 19.21 19.89
N ILE A 233 -4.09 20.40 19.30
CA ILE A 233 -5.03 20.85 18.28
C ILE A 233 -5.09 19.89 17.07
N VAL A 234 -3.92 19.48 16.55
CA VAL A 234 -3.84 18.53 15.42
C VAL A 234 -4.36 17.15 15.82
N GLN A 235 -4.04 16.68 17.03
CA GLN A 235 -4.54 15.39 17.51
C GLN A 235 -6.06 15.38 17.63
N ASP A 236 -6.65 16.44 18.18
CA ASP A 236 -8.09 16.53 18.38
C ASP A 236 -8.83 16.70 17.04
N TYR A 237 -8.25 17.45 16.08
CA TYR A 237 -8.75 17.50 14.70
C TYR A 237 -8.85 16.10 14.06
N TRP A 238 -7.79 15.30 14.13
CA TRP A 238 -7.82 13.94 13.55
C TRP A 238 -8.81 13.02 14.27
N LYS A 239 -8.91 13.11 15.61
CA LYS A 239 -9.90 12.35 16.36
C LYS A 239 -11.32 12.67 15.90
N GLU A 240 -11.64 13.96 15.81
CA GLU A 240 -12.96 14.44 15.41
C GLU A 240 -13.28 14.02 13.96
N LEU A 241 -12.34 14.25 13.04
CA LEU A 241 -12.50 13.86 11.64
C LEU A 241 -12.80 12.36 11.51
N ILE A 242 -12.03 11.50 12.21
CA ILE A 242 -12.22 10.05 12.14
C ILE A 242 -13.52 9.62 12.81
N GLN A 243 -13.89 10.21 13.95
CA GLN A 243 -15.17 9.95 14.60
C GLN A 243 -16.34 10.26 13.67
N ASN A 244 -16.26 11.35 12.89
CA ASN A 244 -17.29 11.75 11.94
C ASN A 244 -17.43 10.80 10.75
N ILE A 245 -16.43 9.96 10.47
CA ILE A 245 -16.41 9.01 9.35
C ILE A 245 -16.27 7.55 9.80
N ILE A 246 -16.51 7.25 11.08
CA ILE A 246 -16.21 5.95 11.70
C ILE A 246 -17.06 4.77 11.17
N GLY A 247 -18.02 5.01 10.27
CA GLY A 247 -18.80 3.98 9.56
C GLY A 247 -18.35 3.73 8.13
N GLU A 248 -17.39 4.50 7.61
CA GLU A 248 -16.93 4.39 6.24
C GLU A 248 -15.92 3.26 6.03
N SER A 249 -15.73 2.85 4.78
CA SER A 249 -14.66 1.89 4.46
C SER A 249 -13.28 2.45 4.79
N SER A 250 -12.33 1.60 5.18
CA SER A 250 -10.96 2.02 5.50
C SER A 250 -10.30 2.81 4.37
N PHE A 251 -10.61 2.46 3.12
CA PHE A 251 -10.14 3.18 1.95
C PHE A 251 -10.67 4.62 1.89
N ILE A 252 -11.95 4.86 2.19
CA ILE A 252 -12.52 6.23 2.26
C ILE A 252 -11.82 7.01 3.36
N ILE A 253 -11.67 6.41 4.55
CA ILE A 253 -10.99 7.04 5.69
C ILE A 253 -9.55 7.45 5.32
N GLU A 254 -8.78 6.54 4.70
CA GLU A 254 -7.42 6.82 4.26
C GLU A 254 -7.35 7.95 3.21
N ASN A 255 -8.27 7.98 2.23
CA ASN A 255 -8.32 9.05 1.22
C ASN A 255 -8.64 10.41 1.84
N VAL A 256 -9.60 10.46 2.78
CA VAL A 256 -9.97 11.69 3.49
C VAL A 256 -8.78 12.19 4.31
N ILE A 257 -8.08 11.31 5.02
CA ILE A 257 -6.89 11.71 5.80
C ILE A 257 -5.82 12.31 4.87
N ILE A 258 -5.51 11.63 3.76
CA ILE A 258 -4.50 12.11 2.80
C ILE A 258 -4.89 13.44 2.15
N SER A 259 -6.15 13.62 1.77
CA SER A 259 -6.59 14.89 1.18
C SER A 259 -6.55 16.06 2.17
N GLN A 260 -6.82 15.81 3.46
CA GLN A 260 -6.84 16.84 4.48
C GLN A 260 -5.46 17.29 4.97
N ILE A 261 -4.42 16.48 4.78
CA ILE A 261 -3.06 16.81 5.24
C ILE A 261 -2.56 18.15 4.67
N LYS A 262 -2.79 18.42 3.39
CA LYS A 262 -2.41 19.70 2.76
C LYS A 262 -3.16 20.89 3.36
N HIS A 263 -4.47 20.75 3.54
CA HIS A 263 -5.31 21.78 4.11
C HIS A 263 -4.93 22.10 5.55
N LEU A 264 -4.67 21.06 6.34
CA LEU A 264 -4.22 21.20 7.72
C LEU A 264 -2.89 21.95 7.81
N ILE A 265 -1.93 21.70 6.91
CA ILE A 265 -0.64 22.39 6.89
C ILE A 265 -0.78 23.87 6.57
N ILE A 266 -1.57 24.22 5.54
CA ILE A 266 -1.85 25.62 5.19
C ILE A 266 -2.45 26.36 6.39
N ASN A 267 -3.44 25.76 7.05
CA ASN A 267 -4.10 26.36 8.21
C ASN A 267 -3.14 26.58 9.39
N LEU A 268 -2.15 25.71 9.57
CA LEU A 268 -1.18 25.82 10.66
C LEU A 268 -0.07 26.84 10.39
N GLU A 269 0.09 27.28 9.15
CA GLU A 269 0.99 28.37 8.74
C GLU A 269 0.34 29.76 8.91
N HIS A 270 -0.99 29.85 8.76
CA HIS A 270 -1.74 31.09 8.98
C HIS A 270 -2.04 31.29 10.49
N SER A 271 -1.47 32.34 11.09
CA SER A 271 -1.50 32.64 12.54
C SER A 271 -2.87 32.99 13.15
N SER A 272 -3.94 33.05 12.35
CA SER A 272 -5.32 33.25 12.82
C SER A 272 -5.92 31.90 13.20
N TYR A 273 -5.71 31.48 14.45
CA TYR A 273 -6.22 30.23 15.03
C TYR A 273 -7.74 30.25 15.18
N HIS A 274 -8.43 30.05 14.07
CA HIS A 274 -9.62 29.23 14.07
C HIS A 274 -9.31 28.11 13.08
N LEU A 275 -8.97 26.92 13.59
CA LEU A 275 -9.23 25.72 12.81
C LEU A 275 -10.74 25.74 12.62
N ILE A 276 -11.16 26.29 11.48
CA ILE A 276 -12.52 26.15 11.01
C ILE A 276 -12.62 24.65 10.78
N ILE A 277 -13.13 23.94 11.80
CA ILE A 277 -13.65 22.60 11.66
C ILE A 277 -14.74 22.75 10.60
N TYR A 278 -14.38 22.39 9.39
CA TYR A 278 -15.14 22.78 8.21
C TYR A 278 -16.40 21.91 8.16
N ASP A 279 -17.57 22.54 7.96
CA ASP A 279 -18.72 21.88 7.32
C ASP A 279 -18.35 21.21 5.97
N LYS A 280 -17.18 21.56 5.40
CA LYS A 280 -16.57 20.92 4.22
C LYS A 280 -16.03 19.51 4.46
N ASP A 281 -15.85 19.02 5.70
CA ASP A 281 -15.38 17.63 5.88
C ASP A 281 -16.47 16.65 5.42
N VAL A 282 -17.74 16.95 5.70
CA VAL A 282 -18.90 16.23 5.17
C VAL A 282 -18.98 16.37 3.64
N GLU A 283 -18.70 17.57 3.10
CA GLU A 283 -18.71 17.81 1.66
C GLU A 283 -17.59 17.01 0.94
N VAL A 284 -16.37 16.99 1.47
CA VAL A 284 -15.24 16.22 0.93
C VAL A 284 -15.52 14.73 0.98
N VAL A 285 -16.10 14.23 2.08
CA VAL A 285 -16.54 12.84 2.19
C VAL A 285 -17.61 12.53 1.14
N ASN A 286 -18.61 13.40 0.97
CA ASN A 286 -19.68 13.22 -0.01
C ASN A 286 -19.16 13.27 -1.46
N GLN A 287 -18.23 14.16 -1.77
CA GLN A 287 -17.57 14.24 -3.07
C GLN A 287 -16.76 12.97 -3.37
N LEU A 288 -16.00 12.47 -2.38
CA LEU A 288 -15.26 11.22 -2.51
C LEU A 288 -16.19 10.02 -2.71
N LYS A 289 -17.29 9.93 -1.95
CA LYS A 289 -18.32 8.90 -2.14
C LYS A 289 -18.92 8.96 -3.54
N SER A 290 -19.34 10.13 -3.99
CA SER A 290 -19.90 10.31 -5.34
C SER A 290 -18.91 9.93 -6.43
N PHE A 291 -17.63 10.29 -6.27
CA PHE A 291 -16.57 9.85 -7.17
C PHE A 291 -16.42 8.33 -7.15
N GLN A 292 -16.39 7.69 -5.97
CA GLN A 292 -16.26 6.25 -5.83
C GLN A 292 -17.45 5.50 -6.43
N ASP A 293 -18.68 5.97 -6.21
CA ASP A 293 -19.89 5.37 -6.78
C ASP A 293 -19.87 5.44 -8.31
N LYS A 294 -19.49 6.60 -8.86
CA LYS A 294 -19.33 6.78 -10.30
C LYS A 294 -18.24 5.89 -10.87
N TYR A 295 -17.08 5.84 -10.23
CA TYR A 295 -15.95 5.01 -10.64
C TYR A 295 -16.33 3.52 -10.60
N LYS A 296 -16.92 3.07 -9.49
CA LYS A 296 -17.38 1.70 -9.27
C LYS A 296 -18.42 1.28 -10.31
N SER A 297 -19.39 2.13 -10.61
CA SER A 297 -20.39 1.87 -11.66
C SER A 297 -19.74 1.66 -13.03
N ILE A 298 -18.76 2.49 -13.40
CA ILE A 298 -18.02 2.35 -14.66
C ILE A 298 -17.22 1.04 -14.67
N PHE A 299 -16.53 0.74 -13.56
CA PHE A 299 -15.76 -0.49 -13.40
C PHE A 299 -16.66 -1.73 -13.53
N GLU A 300 -17.75 -1.80 -12.77
CA GLU A 300 -18.67 -2.96 -12.77
C GLU A 300 -19.25 -3.21 -14.16
N LYS A 301 -19.69 -2.16 -14.87
CA LYS A 301 -20.21 -2.30 -16.23
C LYS A 301 -19.16 -2.87 -17.20
N LYS A 302 -17.90 -2.41 -17.11
CA LYS A 302 -16.82 -2.90 -17.97
C LYS A 302 -16.39 -4.31 -17.60
N ALA A 303 -16.31 -4.61 -16.30
CA ALA A 303 -15.99 -5.94 -15.79
C ALA A 303 -17.05 -6.98 -16.22
N GLN A 304 -18.34 -6.62 -16.15
CA GLN A 304 -19.44 -7.47 -16.63
C GLN A 304 -19.27 -7.82 -18.11
N ASN A 305 -18.94 -6.84 -18.96
CA ASN A 305 -18.70 -7.08 -20.38
C ASN A 305 -17.51 -8.02 -20.62
N ILE A 306 -16.42 -7.87 -19.86
CA ILE A 306 -15.24 -8.75 -19.97
C ILE A 306 -15.62 -10.19 -19.60
N ILE A 307 -16.29 -10.38 -18.46
CA ILE A 307 -16.70 -11.70 -17.98
C ILE A 307 -17.64 -12.37 -18.98
N GLN A 308 -18.63 -11.63 -19.50
CA GLN A 308 -19.56 -12.13 -20.51
C GLN A 308 -18.82 -12.57 -21.78
N GLN A 309 -17.92 -11.74 -22.31
CA GLN A 309 -17.15 -12.08 -23.51
C GLN A 309 -16.26 -13.30 -23.30
N GLN A 310 -15.59 -13.41 -22.13
CA GLN A 310 -14.78 -14.58 -21.81
C GLN A 310 -15.62 -15.84 -21.67
N PHE A 311 -16.80 -15.77 -21.05
CA PHE A 311 -17.74 -16.87 -20.94
C PHE A 311 -18.20 -17.35 -22.32
N GLU A 312 -18.70 -16.44 -23.17
CA GLU A 312 -19.14 -16.77 -24.52
C GLU A 312 -18.02 -17.38 -25.36
N ASN A 313 -16.82 -16.80 -25.31
CA ASN A 313 -15.66 -17.32 -26.03
C ASN A 313 -15.23 -18.71 -25.56
N THR A 314 -15.22 -18.94 -24.24
CA THR A 314 -14.82 -20.22 -23.65
C THR A 314 -15.85 -21.30 -23.97
N LEU A 315 -17.14 -20.96 -23.85
CA LEU A 315 -18.24 -21.86 -24.17
C LEU A 315 -18.24 -22.24 -25.64
N ASN A 316 -18.12 -21.27 -26.55
CA ASN A 316 -18.11 -21.54 -27.99
C ASN A 316 -16.97 -22.47 -28.39
N LYS A 317 -15.77 -22.29 -27.83
CA LYS A 317 -14.63 -23.19 -28.07
C LYS A 317 -14.88 -24.60 -27.59
N GLN A 318 -15.48 -24.77 -26.41
CA GLN A 318 -15.82 -26.10 -25.91
C GLN A 318 -16.87 -26.75 -26.80
N MET A 319 -17.90 -26.00 -27.20
CA MET A 319 -18.98 -26.47 -28.06
C MET A 319 -18.56 -26.93 -29.45
N GLU A 320 -17.39 -26.53 -29.97
CA GLU A 320 -16.82 -27.10 -31.20
C GLU A 320 -16.62 -28.63 -31.11
N ASN A 321 -16.45 -29.16 -29.90
CA ASN A 321 -16.18 -30.57 -29.65
C ASN A 321 -17.43 -31.39 -29.25
N TYR A 322 -18.58 -30.74 -29.02
CA TYR A 322 -19.78 -31.38 -28.48
C TYR A 322 -21.00 -31.18 -29.39
N LYS A 323 -21.95 -32.12 -29.35
CA LYS A 323 -23.12 -32.17 -30.26
C LYS A 323 -24.47 -31.92 -29.57
N PHE A 324 -24.46 -31.27 -28.40
CA PHE A 324 -25.69 -30.94 -27.66
C PHE A 324 -25.94 -29.43 -27.65
N ASP A 325 -27.20 -29.04 -27.43
CA ASP A 325 -27.58 -27.64 -27.30
C ASP A 325 -27.54 -27.18 -25.84
N ILE A 326 -27.19 -25.91 -25.63
CA ILE A 326 -27.26 -25.23 -24.34
C ILE A 326 -28.25 -24.08 -24.47
N TYR A 327 -29.29 -24.11 -23.64
CA TYR A 327 -30.37 -23.12 -23.72
C TYR A 327 -29.90 -21.75 -23.23
N GLU A 328 -30.46 -20.69 -23.82
CA GLU A 328 -30.13 -19.30 -23.45
C GLU A 328 -30.43 -18.99 -21.97
N GLU A 329 -31.45 -19.61 -21.38
CA GLU A 329 -31.77 -19.44 -19.96
C GLU A 329 -30.68 -20.06 -19.06
N GLU A 330 -30.12 -21.20 -19.43
CA GLU A 330 -29.00 -21.84 -18.71
C GLU A 330 -27.77 -20.95 -18.77
N LYS A 331 -27.42 -20.45 -19.97
CA LYS A 331 -26.31 -19.51 -20.17
C LYS A 331 -26.47 -18.28 -19.28
N LYS A 332 -27.68 -17.70 -19.24
CA LYS A 332 -27.98 -16.52 -18.42
C LYS A 332 -27.83 -16.80 -16.92
N ASN A 333 -28.28 -17.97 -16.45
CA ASN A 333 -28.16 -18.34 -15.04
C ASN A 333 -26.70 -18.52 -14.61
N ILE A 334 -25.90 -19.21 -15.44
CA ILE A 334 -24.46 -19.40 -15.18
C ILE A 334 -23.74 -18.07 -15.23
N LEU A 335 -23.99 -17.24 -16.25
CA LEU A 335 -23.40 -15.92 -16.35
C LEU A 335 -23.73 -15.04 -15.12
N ASN A 336 -24.97 -15.06 -14.65
CA ASN A 336 -25.35 -14.33 -13.42
C ASN A 336 -24.62 -14.85 -12.18
N SER A 337 -24.42 -16.17 -12.07
CA SER A 337 -23.65 -16.79 -10.98
C SER A 337 -22.18 -16.35 -11.05
N LEU A 338 -21.55 -16.47 -12.23
CA LEU A 338 -20.18 -16.05 -12.50
C LEU A 338 -19.96 -14.58 -12.17
N LEU A 339 -20.84 -13.69 -12.67
CA LEU A 339 -20.77 -12.26 -12.39
C LEU A 339 -20.82 -11.98 -10.89
N ASN A 340 -21.73 -12.65 -10.16
CA ASN A 340 -21.84 -12.49 -8.72
C ASN A 340 -20.60 -13.01 -7.98
N ARG A 341 -20.06 -14.18 -8.35
CA ARG A 341 -18.86 -14.78 -7.75
C ARG A 341 -17.65 -13.87 -7.98
N ILE A 342 -17.35 -13.55 -9.24
CA ILE A 342 -16.16 -12.81 -9.63
C ILE A 342 -16.19 -11.38 -9.09
N LEU A 343 -17.30 -10.63 -9.21
CA LEU A 343 -17.35 -9.24 -8.74
C LEU A 343 -17.27 -9.11 -7.22
N LYS A 344 -17.66 -10.15 -6.46
CA LYS A 344 -17.61 -10.15 -5.00
C LYS A 344 -16.28 -10.65 -4.42
N MET A 345 -15.37 -11.19 -5.24
CA MET A 345 -14.05 -11.63 -4.79
C MET A 345 -13.33 -10.53 -4.03
N LYS A 346 -12.68 -10.88 -2.93
CA LYS A 346 -11.97 -9.91 -2.07
C LYS A 346 -10.83 -9.21 -2.82
N LEU A 347 -10.15 -9.92 -3.73
CA LEU A 347 -9.00 -9.37 -4.46
C LEU A 347 -9.38 -8.22 -5.41
N ASN A 348 -10.66 -8.04 -5.75
CA ASN A 348 -11.11 -6.84 -6.47
C ASN A 348 -10.85 -5.54 -5.69
N LYS A 349 -10.64 -5.65 -4.37
CA LYS A 349 -10.25 -4.54 -3.49
C LYS A 349 -8.73 -4.34 -3.41
N TYR A 350 -7.91 -5.06 -4.18
CA TYR A 350 -6.44 -4.92 -4.15
C TYR A 350 -5.98 -3.46 -4.28
N PHE A 351 -6.55 -2.70 -5.23
CA PHE A 351 -6.19 -1.29 -5.42
C PHE A 351 -6.75 -0.37 -4.34
N GLN A 352 -7.59 -0.87 -3.44
CA GLN A 352 -8.05 -0.17 -2.24
C GLN A 352 -7.12 -0.39 -1.04
N ASN A 353 -6.10 -1.27 -1.17
CA ASN A 353 -5.08 -1.48 -0.13
C ASN A 353 -4.32 -0.21 0.24
N SER A 354 -4.30 0.78 -0.66
CA SER A 354 -3.65 2.06 -0.45
C SER A 354 -4.28 3.14 -1.33
N PRO A 355 -4.63 4.32 -0.77
CA PRO A 355 -5.09 5.46 -1.56
C PRO A 355 -4.01 5.99 -2.52
N HIS A 356 -2.73 5.67 -2.29
CA HIS A 356 -1.64 6.07 -3.17
C HIS A 356 -1.77 5.52 -4.60
N TYR A 357 -2.48 4.40 -4.80
CA TYR A 357 -2.79 3.93 -6.16
C TYR A 357 -3.68 4.91 -6.94
N PHE A 358 -4.51 5.69 -6.25
CA PHE A 358 -5.38 6.71 -6.85
C PHE A 358 -4.71 8.07 -6.98
N PHE A 359 -3.72 8.39 -6.13
CA PHE A 359 -2.98 9.65 -6.21
C PHE A 359 -1.80 9.62 -7.19
N LYS A 360 -1.14 8.47 -7.36
CA LYS A 360 0.06 8.34 -8.21
C LYS A 360 -0.27 8.07 -9.69
N THR A 361 -1.51 7.70 -10.01
CA THR A 361 -1.86 7.15 -11.33
C THR A 361 -3.12 7.80 -11.87
N ASP A 362 -3.19 8.01 -13.18
CA ASP A 362 -4.42 8.51 -13.83
C ASP A 362 -5.59 7.55 -13.61
N SER A 363 -6.79 8.12 -13.41
CA SER A 363 -8.01 7.34 -13.15
C SER A 363 -8.32 6.31 -14.24
N ASN A 364 -8.01 6.60 -15.51
CA ASN A 364 -8.20 5.64 -16.60
C ASN A 364 -7.17 4.51 -16.53
N GLN A 365 -5.92 4.83 -16.22
CA GLN A 365 -4.86 3.83 -16.09
C GLN A 365 -5.14 2.89 -14.91
N LEU A 366 -5.61 3.41 -13.77
CA LEU A 366 -6.04 2.60 -12.64
C LEU A 366 -7.22 1.68 -13.01
N LEU A 367 -8.20 2.21 -13.75
CA LEU A 367 -9.31 1.41 -14.26
C LEU A 367 -8.80 0.27 -15.16
N GLN A 368 -7.83 0.52 -16.05
CA GLN A 368 -7.23 -0.53 -16.87
C GLN A 368 -6.53 -1.60 -16.02
N TYR A 369 -5.80 -1.19 -14.98
CA TYR A 369 -5.17 -2.12 -14.05
C TYR A 369 -6.18 -3.02 -13.32
N GLN A 370 -7.30 -2.44 -12.88
CA GLN A 370 -8.39 -3.22 -12.28
C GLN A 370 -9.06 -4.17 -13.28
N LEU A 371 -9.29 -3.74 -14.52
CA LEU A 371 -9.89 -4.59 -15.55
C LEU A 371 -8.95 -5.74 -15.95
N ASN A 372 -7.65 -5.49 -15.99
CA ASN A 372 -6.64 -6.52 -16.22
C ASN A 372 -6.62 -7.56 -15.09
N LEU A 373 -6.72 -7.11 -13.84
CA LEU A 373 -6.86 -8.02 -12.69
C LEU A 373 -8.13 -8.88 -12.82
N ILE A 374 -9.27 -8.25 -13.12
CA ILE A 374 -10.53 -8.98 -13.37
C ILE A 374 -10.35 -10.03 -14.46
N THR A 375 -9.78 -9.65 -15.60
CA THR A 375 -9.58 -10.54 -16.75
C THR A 375 -8.79 -11.79 -16.37
N LYS A 376 -7.76 -11.65 -15.53
CA LYS A 376 -6.93 -12.75 -15.04
C LYS A 376 -7.67 -13.62 -14.01
N LEU A 377 -8.44 -12.99 -13.13
CA LEU A 377 -9.22 -13.68 -12.09
C LEU A 377 -10.39 -14.48 -12.67
N SER A 378 -11.10 -13.89 -13.63
CA SER A 378 -12.31 -14.47 -14.20
C SER A 378 -12.01 -15.67 -15.09
N GLN A 379 -10.89 -15.67 -15.82
CA GLN A 379 -10.59 -16.71 -16.81
C GLN A 379 -10.58 -18.14 -16.23
N PRO A 380 -9.83 -18.47 -15.15
CA PRO A 380 -9.84 -19.83 -14.60
C PRO A 380 -11.21 -20.24 -14.06
N ILE A 381 -11.92 -19.32 -13.39
CA ILE A 381 -13.27 -19.57 -12.86
C ILE A 381 -14.26 -19.86 -13.99
N ILE A 382 -14.20 -19.10 -15.08
CA ILE A 382 -15.04 -19.31 -16.26
C ILE A 382 -14.75 -20.65 -16.92
N ILE A 383 -13.48 -21.04 -17.04
CA ILE A 383 -13.10 -22.35 -17.59
C ILE A 383 -13.70 -23.47 -16.76
N GLU A 384 -13.49 -23.44 -15.43
CA GLU A 384 -14.03 -24.43 -14.49
C GLU A 384 -15.56 -24.57 -14.63
N GLU A 385 -16.29 -23.45 -14.63
CA GLU A 385 -17.76 -23.45 -14.69
C GLU A 385 -18.29 -23.93 -16.05
N VAL A 386 -17.59 -23.62 -17.15
CA VAL A 386 -17.95 -24.15 -18.47
C VAL A 386 -17.65 -25.65 -18.55
N GLU A 387 -16.53 -26.13 -18.00
CA GLU A 387 -16.22 -27.56 -17.96
C GLU A 387 -17.27 -28.35 -17.16
N LEU A 388 -17.66 -27.85 -15.98
CA LEU A 388 -18.72 -28.45 -15.16
C LEU A 388 -20.07 -28.50 -15.90
N LEU A 389 -20.40 -27.46 -16.67
CA LEU A 389 -21.61 -27.46 -17.50
C LEU A 389 -21.55 -28.56 -18.57
N ILE A 390 -20.42 -28.70 -19.25
CA ILE A 390 -20.23 -29.72 -20.29
C ILE A 390 -20.33 -31.13 -19.69
N ASP A 391 -19.67 -31.37 -18.56
CA ASP A 391 -19.72 -32.65 -17.85
C ASP A 391 -21.14 -33.01 -17.42
N PHE A 392 -21.88 -32.04 -16.88
CA PHE A 392 -23.28 -32.22 -16.53
C PHE A 392 -24.14 -32.61 -17.75
N LYS A 393 -23.94 -31.95 -18.90
CA LYS A 393 -24.66 -32.28 -20.14
C LYS A 393 -24.31 -33.68 -20.65
N ASN A 394 -23.04 -34.07 -20.61
CA ASN A 394 -22.62 -35.42 -20.95
C ASN A 394 -23.29 -36.46 -20.05
N GLN A 395 -23.33 -36.22 -18.73
CA GLN A 395 -23.98 -37.12 -17.78
C GLN A 395 -25.47 -37.26 -18.06
N MET A 396 -26.18 -36.16 -18.32
CA MET A 396 -27.61 -36.20 -18.69
C MET A 396 -27.85 -37.05 -19.95
N MET A 397 -26.96 -36.95 -20.95
CA MET A 397 -27.06 -37.77 -22.15
C MET A 397 -26.81 -39.25 -21.87
N ILE A 398 -25.85 -39.59 -21.01
CA ILE A 398 -25.59 -40.97 -20.58
C ILE A 398 -26.81 -41.53 -19.83
N ASP A 399 -27.37 -40.77 -18.89
CA ASP A 399 -28.55 -41.18 -18.10
C ASP A 399 -29.80 -41.36 -18.97
N GLN A 400 -29.87 -40.73 -20.14
CA GLN A 400 -30.94 -40.94 -21.13
C GLN A 400 -30.74 -42.19 -22.00
N LEU A 401 -29.54 -42.77 -22.03
CA LEU A 401 -29.19 -43.95 -22.83
C LEU A 401 -29.27 -45.26 -22.03
N ILE A 402 -29.21 -45.18 -20.69
CA ILE A 402 -29.37 -46.29 -19.73
C ILE A 402 -30.85 -46.42 -19.38
#